data_AF-A0AAQ4E467-F1
#
_entry.id   AF-A0AAQ4E467-F1
#
_cell.length_a   1.000
_cell.length_b   1.000
_cell.length_c   1.000
_cell.angle_alpha   90.00
_cell.angle_beta   90.00
_cell.angle_gamma   90.00
#
_symmetry.space_group_name_H-M   'P 1'
#
loop_
_entity.id
_entity.type
_entity.pdbx_description
1 polymer ?
#
loop_
_entity_poly.entity_id
_entity_poly.type
_entity_poly.pdbx_seq_one_letter_code
_entity_poly.pdbx_strand_id
1 'polypeptide(L)'
;MGGTSTRMHRFAQFIKAGLDIKLPTGADLYDICSRSSQCYSMYKIGPVLSVSFILGERVSRPCRLDADLAREVMDVGGRFLPAVRLVQGKTLSTDDFYEGQGRLDGSVCEYTEEAKRKFMEKIRAMGVCNIEMEACQFAAMCHHVGIKGAVVCTTIVDRMKGDQVTAAATDMTKWQDQIQELALQFIRNRLGLQPTAKK
;
A
#
# COMPACT_ATOMS: atom_id res chain seq x y z
N MET A 1 6.81 11.24 23.37
CA MET A 1 5.98 10.11 22.89
C MET A 1 4.56 10.29 23.41
N GLY A 2 3.52 9.92 22.66
CA GLY A 2 2.14 10.02 23.15
C GLY A 2 1.09 9.39 22.23
N GLY A 3 -0.18 9.40 22.62
CA GLY A 3 -1.25 8.61 21.99
C GLY A 3 -1.52 8.94 20.52
N THR A 4 -2.03 10.14 20.30
CA THR A 4 -2.57 10.58 19.01
C THR A 4 -1.64 11.55 18.29
N SER A 5 -1.60 11.44 16.96
CA SER A 5 -0.80 12.31 16.07
C SER A 5 -1.07 13.79 16.32
N THR A 6 -2.33 14.21 16.43
CA THR A 6 -2.72 15.60 16.72
C THR A 6 -2.12 16.13 18.02
N ARG A 7 -2.03 15.28 19.06
CA ARG A 7 -1.45 15.66 20.35
C ARG A 7 0.06 15.79 20.26
N MET A 8 0.71 14.93 19.50
CA MET A 8 2.15 14.97 19.27
C MET A 8 2.57 16.12 18.36
N HIS A 9 1.72 16.52 17.41
CA HIS A 9 1.90 17.72 16.62
C HIS A 9 1.76 19.00 17.47
N ARG A 10 0.71 19.10 18.30
CA ARG A 10 0.56 20.22 19.25
C ARG A 10 1.73 20.30 20.23
N PHE A 11 2.21 19.17 20.73
CA PHE A 11 3.40 19.11 21.58
C PHE A 11 4.65 19.59 20.82
N ALA A 12 4.82 19.21 19.56
CA ALA A 12 5.91 19.69 18.71
C ALA A 12 5.85 21.22 18.51
N GLN A 13 4.67 21.78 18.25
CA GLN A 13 4.45 23.24 18.15
C GLN A 13 4.74 23.95 19.48
N PHE A 14 4.30 23.37 20.60
CA PHE A 14 4.57 23.88 21.93
C PHE A 14 6.07 23.95 22.24
N ILE A 15 6.83 22.88 21.94
CA ILE A 15 8.29 22.84 22.13
C ILE A 15 9.00 23.81 21.20
N LYS A 16 8.56 23.93 19.94
CA LYS A 16 9.10 24.92 18.98
C LYS A 16 9.00 26.34 19.54
N ALA A 17 7.83 26.70 20.09
CA ALA A 17 7.61 27.99 20.72
C ALA A 17 8.42 28.16 22.01
N GLY A 18 8.45 27.14 22.88
CA GLY A 18 9.13 27.19 24.17
C GLY A 18 10.66 27.23 24.08
N LEU A 19 11.26 26.70 22.99
CA LEU A 19 12.69 26.74 22.74
C LEU A 19 13.12 27.89 21.81
N ASP A 20 12.20 28.78 21.41
CA ASP A 20 12.41 29.86 20.42
C ASP A 20 13.10 29.37 19.13
N ILE A 21 12.74 28.16 18.68
CA ILE A 21 13.31 27.58 17.46
C ILE A 21 12.60 28.22 16.26
N LYS A 22 13.30 29.15 15.61
CA LYS A 22 12.84 29.81 14.39
C LYS A 22 13.14 28.92 13.19
N LEU A 23 12.08 28.51 12.51
CA LEU A 23 12.21 27.82 11.23
C LEU A 23 12.46 28.86 10.12
N PRO A 24 13.14 28.47 9.03
CA PRO A 24 13.28 29.32 7.86
C PRO A 24 11.93 29.82 7.36
N THR A 25 11.90 31.02 6.78
CA THR A 25 10.68 31.61 6.20
C THR A 25 10.06 30.65 5.18
N GLY A 26 8.79 30.27 5.39
CA GLY A 26 8.08 29.30 4.55
C GLY A 26 8.19 27.84 4.99
N ALA A 27 8.91 27.54 6.08
CA ALA A 27 9.01 26.20 6.65
C ALA A 27 8.15 26.05 7.92
N ASP A 28 7.47 24.90 8.05
CA ASP A 28 6.80 24.52 9.28
C ASP A 28 7.14 23.07 9.68
N LEU A 29 6.67 22.66 10.86
CA LEU A 29 6.82 21.30 11.37
C LEU A 29 6.15 20.30 10.45
N TYR A 30 6.97 19.45 9.86
CA TYR A 30 6.56 18.39 8.94
C TYR A 30 6.67 17.02 9.61
N ASP A 31 5.76 16.12 9.26
CA ASP A 31 5.76 14.74 9.73
C ASP A 31 6.78 13.90 8.94
N ILE A 32 7.88 13.53 9.57
CA ILE A 32 8.99 12.76 8.99
C ILE A 32 8.52 11.37 8.51
N CYS A 33 7.55 10.77 9.20
CA CYS A 33 7.04 9.46 8.85
C CYS A 33 6.03 9.49 7.71
N SER A 34 5.62 10.67 7.23
CA SER A 34 4.62 10.81 6.17
C SER A 34 4.98 10.15 4.83
N ARG A 35 6.25 9.76 4.65
CA ARG A 35 6.76 9.09 3.42
C ARG A 35 7.16 7.63 3.61
N SER A 36 6.99 7.03 4.79
CA SER A 36 7.50 5.66 5.05
C SER A 36 6.69 4.82 6.04
N SER A 37 5.68 5.40 6.71
CA SER A 37 4.75 4.66 7.57
C SER A 37 3.49 5.47 7.88
N GLN A 38 2.30 4.99 7.50
CA GLN A 38 1.01 5.56 7.92
C GLN A 38 0.60 5.16 9.37
N CYS A 39 1.45 4.42 10.08
CA CYS A 39 1.16 3.89 11.42
C CYS A 39 1.61 4.80 12.57
N TYR A 40 2.40 5.85 12.30
CA TYR A 40 2.97 6.78 13.29
C TYR A 40 3.07 8.19 12.70
N SER A 41 3.02 9.22 13.56
CA SER A 41 3.45 10.59 13.21
C SER A 41 4.69 10.96 14.00
N MET A 42 5.69 11.52 13.31
CA MET A 42 6.98 11.89 13.87
C MET A 42 7.36 13.33 13.49
N TYR A 43 7.61 14.18 14.49
CA TYR A 43 8.05 15.56 14.28
C TYR A 43 9.42 15.75 14.94
N LYS A 44 10.38 16.35 14.24
CA LYS A 44 11.68 16.77 14.79
C LYS A 44 11.73 18.28 14.97
N ILE A 45 12.14 18.71 16.16
CA ILE A 45 12.21 20.12 16.57
C ILE A 45 13.55 20.32 17.27
N GLY A 46 14.56 20.81 16.54
CA GLY A 46 15.93 20.89 17.04
C GLY A 46 16.43 19.53 17.58
N PRO A 47 16.81 19.43 18.87
CA PRO A 47 17.24 18.17 19.49
C PRO A 47 16.08 17.25 19.93
N VAL A 48 14.82 17.68 19.82
CA VAL A 48 13.66 16.94 20.34
C VAL A 48 12.95 16.17 19.23
N LEU A 49 12.56 14.92 19.53
CA LEU A 49 11.74 14.07 18.67
C LEU A 49 10.39 13.77 19.32
N SER A 50 9.29 14.04 18.59
CA SER A 50 7.91 13.85 19.03
C SER A 50 7.24 12.76 18.20
N VAL A 51 6.85 11.63 18.82
CA VAL A 51 6.31 10.44 18.11
C VAL A 51 5.01 9.93 18.74
N SER A 52 4.05 9.45 17.93
CA SER A 52 2.77 8.87 18.39
C SER A 52 2.72 7.33 18.49
N PHE A 53 1.99 6.76 19.47
CA PHE A 53 1.80 5.31 19.76
C PHE A 53 0.41 4.98 20.32
N ILE A 54 -0.13 3.77 20.09
CA ILE A 54 -1.37 3.32 20.76
C ILE A 54 -1.06 3.05 22.24
N LEU A 55 -1.66 3.82 23.16
CA LEU A 55 -1.43 3.72 24.61
C LEU A 55 0.05 3.73 25.05
N GLY A 56 0.95 4.31 24.23
CA GLY A 56 2.39 4.33 24.52
C GLY A 56 3.15 3.07 24.06
N GLU A 57 2.47 2.11 23.43
CA GLU A 57 3.09 0.87 22.97
C GLU A 57 3.12 0.72 21.45
N ARG A 58 4.16 0.02 20.97
CA ARG A 58 4.27 -0.38 19.58
C ARG A 58 3.33 -1.55 19.33
N VAL A 59 2.22 -1.29 18.64
CA VAL A 59 1.28 -2.34 18.25
C VAL A 59 1.56 -2.75 16.80
N SER A 60 2.16 -3.92 16.64
CA SER A 60 2.27 -4.59 15.34
C SER A 60 1.10 -5.56 15.18
N ARG A 61 0.37 -5.48 14.07
CA ARG A 61 -0.72 -6.41 13.75
C ARG A 61 -0.33 -7.29 12.57
N PRO A 62 -0.67 -8.58 12.56
CA PRO A 62 -0.43 -9.44 11.40
C PRO A 62 -1.24 -8.97 10.19
N CYS A 63 -0.58 -8.66 9.07
CA CYS A 63 -1.21 -8.43 7.77
C CYS A 63 -1.47 -9.78 7.08
N ARG A 64 -2.55 -10.48 7.45
CA ARG A 64 -2.93 -11.80 6.90
C ARG A 64 -4.29 -11.75 6.23
N LEU A 65 -4.39 -12.30 5.03
CA LEU A 65 -5.65 -12.51 4.31
C LEU A 65 -5.98 -14.01 4.26
N ASP A 66 -7.25 -14.32 4.07
CA ASP A 66 -7.76 -15.70 4.10
C ASP A 66 -7.33 -16.45 2.83
N ALA A 67 -6.60 -17.55 3.01
CA ALA A 67 -6.03 -18.31 1.90
C ALA A 67 -7.08 -19.11 1.11
N ASP A 68 -8.18 -19.54 1.76
CA ASP A 68 -9.29 -20.21 1.09
C ASP A 68 -10.07 -19.22 0.24
N LEU A 69 -10.31 -18.01 0.75
CA LEU A 69 -10.95 -16.93 0.01
C LEU A 69 -10.13 -16.56 -1.23
N ALA A 70 -8.81 -16.47 -1.11
CA ALA A 70 -7.93 -16.24 -2.25
C ALA A 70 -8.03 -17.36 -3.30
N ARG A 71 -8.04 -18.63 -2.88
CA ARG A 71 -8.23 -19.79 -3.78
C ARG A 71 -9.57 -19.73 -4.50
N GLU A 72 -10.64 -19.39 -3.79
CA GLU A 72 -11.96 -19.29 -4.40
C GLU A 72 -12.06 -18.16 -5.43
N VAL A 73 -11.45 -17.00 -5.17
CA VAL A 73 -11.36 -15.91 -6.15
C VAL A 73 -10.61 -16.38 -7.40
N MET A 74 -9.52 -17.13 -7.24
CA MET A 74 -8.77 -17.71 -8.36
C MET A 74 -9.64 -18.71 -9.15
N ASP A 75 -10.40 -19.57 -8.48
CA ASP A 75 -11.29 -20.54 -9.11
C ASP A 75 -12.42 -19.87 -9.90
N VAL A 76 -13.08 -18.86 -9.32
CA VAL A 76 -14.10 -18.07 -10.00
C VAL A 76 -13.52 -17.38 -11.23
N GLY A 77 -12.35 -16.77 -11.08
CA GLY A 77 -11.67 -16.11 -12.19
C GLY A 77 -11.28 -17.07 -13.31
N GLY A 78 -10.78 -18.27 -12.98
CA GLY A 78 -10.47 -19.30 -13.96
C GLY A 78 -11.69 -19.79 -14.73
N ARG A 79 -12.87 -19.83 -14.10
CA ARG A 79 -14.13 -20.25 -14.74
C ARG A 79 -14.74 -19.16 -15.62
N PHE A 80 -14.85 -17.93 -15.11
CA PHE A 80 -15.62 -16.87 -15.76
C PHE A 80 -14.78 -15.87 -16.55
N LEU A 81 -13.46 -15.82 -16.32
CA LEU A 81 -12.53 -14.90 -16.96
C LEU A 81 -11.28 -15.63 -17.49
N PRO A 82 -11.41 -16.69 -18.31
CA PRO A 82 -10.27 -17.51 -18.75
C PRO A 82 -9.23 -16.76 -19.58
N ALA A 83 -9.60 -15.62 -20.17
CA ALA A 83 -8.68 -14.75 -20.90
C ALA A 83 -7.83 -13.84 -19.99
N VAL A 84 -8.18 -13.71 -18.71
CA VAL A 84 -7.45 -12.88 -17.75
C VAL A 84 -6.40 -13.75 -17.06
N ARG A 85 -5.14 -13.32 -17.13
CA ARG A 85 -4.06 -13.97 -16.39
C ARG A 85 -4.17 -13.61 -14.91
N LEU A 86 -4.59 -14.58 -14.10
CA LEU A 86 -4.64 -14.44 -12.64
C LEU A 86 -3.42 -15.10 -12.00
N VAL A 87 -2.86 -14.43 -11.00
CA VAL A 87 -1.70 -14.91 -10.23
C VAL A 87 -1.99 -14.68 -8.76
N GLN A 88 -1.84 -15.73 -7.96
CA GLN A 88 -1.87 -15.63 -6.50
C GLN A 88 -0.44 -15.43 -5.99
N GLY A 89 -0.23 -14.44 -5.12
CA GLY A 89 1.08 -14.15 -4.55
C GLY A 89 1.01 -13.17 -3.39
N LYS A 90 2.17 -12.76 -2.89
CA LYS A 90 2.25 -11.70 -1.88
C LYS A 90 2.19 -10.33 -2.54
N THR A 91 1.70 -9.36 -1.79
CA THR A 91 1.67 -7.94 -2.18
C THR A 91 2.58 -7.18 -1.23
N LEU A 92 3.51 -6.40 -1.78
CA LEU A 92 4.25 -5.41 -0.99
C LEU A 92 3.40 -4.14 -0.91
N SER A 93 3.07 -3.74 0.31
CA SER A 93 2.39 -2.47 0.59
C SER A 93 3.41 -1.45 1.08
N THR A 94 3.41 -0.25 0.49
CA THR A 94 4.40 0.80 0.75
C THR A 94 3.71 2.12 1.10
N ASP A 95 4.31 2.95 1.94
CA ASP A 95 3.72 4.24 2.32
C ASP A 95 4.08 5.41 1.38
N ASP A 96 4.97 5.20 0.40
CA ASP A 96 5.37 6.20 -0.59
C ASP A 96 5.47 5.56 -1.98
N PHE A 97 4.93 6.28 -2.97
CA PHE A 97 4.82 5.79 -4.35
C PHE A 97 6.18 5.72 -5.07
N TYR A 98 7.14 6.58 -4.72
CA TYR A 98 8.43 6.67 -5.41
C TYR A 98 9.51 5.86 -4.71
N GLU A 99 10.12 6.42 -3.68
CA GLU A 99 11.21 5.80 -2.92
C GLU A 99 10.74 4.53 -2.21
N GLY A 100 9.51 4.53 -1.67
CA GLY A 100 8.90 3.36 -1.06
C GLY A 100 8.76 2.18 -2.02
N GLN A 101 8.55 2.46 -3.31
CA GLN A 101 8.45 1.44 -4.36
C GLN A 101 9.74 1.31 -5.20
N GLY A 102 10.85 1.95 -4.81
CA GLY A 102 12.12 1.91 -5.52
C GLY A 102 12.07 2.47 -6.94
N ARG A 103 11.26 3.49 -7.21
CA ARG A 103 11.19 4.15 -8.53
C ARG A 103 12.36 5.12 -8.73
N LEU A 104 12.85 5.30 -9.95
CA LEU A 104 13.95 6.23 -10.24
C LEU A 104 13.48 7.58 -10.78
N ASP A 105 12.18 7.75 -10.97
CA ASP A 105 11.55 8.89 -11.62
C ASP A 105 10.81 9.83 -10.63
N GLY A 106 11.15 9.73 -9.35
CA GLY A 106 10.71 10.66 -8.32
C GLY A 106 11.54 11.95 -8.29
N SER A 107 11.04 12.96 -7.57
CA SER A 107 11.77 14.22 -7.36
C SER A 107 13.00 14.06 -6.47
N VAL A 108 13.00 13.05 -5.59
CA VAL A 108 14.11 12.65 -4.73
C VAL A 108 14.39 11.17 -4.97
N CYS A 109 15.66 10.84 -5.21
CA CYS A 109 16.11 9.48 -5.42
C CYS A 109 17.59 9.36 -5.00
N GLU A 110 17.84 8.75 -3.85
CA GLU A 110 19.20 8.56 -3.30
C GLU A 110 19.77 7.15 -3.54
N TYR A 111 19.25 6.44 -4.55
CA TYR A 111 19.70 5.09 -4.90
C TYR A 111 19.83 4.89 -6.41
N THR A 112 20.63 3.90 -6.79
CA THR A 112 20.93 3.60 -8.20
C THR A 112 19.95 2.59 -8.79
N GLU A 113 19.95 2.49 -10.13
CA GLU A 113 19.21 1.44 -10.84
C GLU A 113 19.62 0.02 -10.41
N GLU A 114 20.91 -0.19 -10.12
CA GLU A 114 21.39 -1.48 -9.62
C GLU A 114 20.81 -1.81 -8.24
N ALA A 115 20.71 -0.82 -7.35
CA ALA A 115 20.10 -0.99 -6.04
C ALA A 115 18.60 -1.31 -6.16
N LYS A 116 17.88 -0.60 -7.03
CA LYS A 116 16.48 -0.92 -7.39
C LYS A 116 16.36 -2.35 -7.89
N ARG A 117 17.20 -2.78 -8.84
CA ARG A 117 17.14 -4.14 -9.41
C ARG A 117 17.34 -5.20 -8.33
N LYS A 118 18.34 -5.04 -7.46
CA LYS A 118 18.59 -5.94 -6.31
C LYS A 118 17.38 -6.00 -5.38
N PHE A 119 16.75 -4.86 -5.10
CA PHE A 119 15.53 -4.80 -4.29
C PHE A 119 14.37 -5.55 -4.94
N MET A 120 14.12 -5.33 -6.24
CA MET A 120 13.05 -6.01 -6.99
C MET A 120 13.26 -7.53 -7.06
N GLU A 121 14.49 -7.98 -7.32
CA GLU A 121 14.86 -9.40 -7.29
C GLU A 121 14.63 -10.02 -5.92
N LYS A 122 15.02 -9.32 -4.84
CA LYS A 122 14.81 -9.75 -3.46
C LYS A 122 13.32 -9.96 -3.14
N ILE A 123 12.46 -8.96 -3.40
CA ILE A 123 11.04 -9.09 -3.07
C ILE A 123 10.35 -10.16 -3.92
N ARG A 124 10.75 -10.31 -5.19
CA ARG A 124 10.27 -11.38 -6.06
C ARG A 124 10.65 -12.75 -5.53
N ALA A 125 11.89 -12.93 -5.05
CA ALA A 125 12.33 -14.18 -4.41
C ALA A 125 11.53 -14.50 -3.12
N MET A 126 10.99 -13.48 -2.45
CA MET A 126 10.10 -13.66 -1.30
C MET A 126 8.64 -13.99 -1.67
N GLY A 127 8.33 -14.07 -2.97
CA GLY A 127 7.01 -14.37 -3.50
C GLY A 127 6.11 -13.15 -3.69
N VAL A 128 6.67 -11.93 -3.72
CA VAL A 128 5.91 -10.72 -4.05
C VAL A 128 5.62 -10.67 -5.55
N CYS A 129 4.36 -10.45 -5.91
CA CYS A 129 3.88 -10.39 -7.30
C CYS A 129 3.44 -8.99 -7.73
N ASN A 130 3.10 -8.10 -6.79
CA ASN A 130 2.75 -6.71 -7.07
C ASN A 130 3.12 -5.79 -5.89
N ILE A 131 3.03 -4.48 -6.15
CA ILE A 131 3.32 -3.41 -5.19
C ILE A 131 2.15 -2.40 -5.23
N GLU A 132 1.65 -2.00 -4.07
CA GLU A 132 0.57 -1.00 -3.89
C GLU A 132 0.70 -0.34 -2.49
N MET A 133 -0.33 0.35 -1.97
CA MET A 133 -0.18 1.22 -0.80
C MET A 133 -1.21 1.00 0.32
N GLU A 134 -2.15 0.04 0.18
CA GLU A 134 -3.31 -0.10 1.07
C GLU A 134 -3.45 -1.52 1.68
N ALA A 135 -2.90 -2.55 1.04
CA ALA A 135 -3.19 -3.95 1.35
C ALA A 135 -2.75 -4.36 2.75
N CYS A 136 -1.63 -3.84 3.29
CA CYS A 136 -1.21 -4.24 4.65
C CYS A 136 -2.19 -3.72 5.69
N GLN A 137 -2.59 -2.44 5.61
CA GLN A 137 -3.55 -1.88 6.56
C GLN A 137 -4.91 -2.58 6.45
N PHE A 138 -5.39 -2.81 5.23
CA PHE A 138 -6.62 -3.57 4.99
C PHE A 138 -6.55 -4.97 5.59
N ALA A 139 -5.48 -5.72 5.30
CA ALA A 139 -5.30 -7.08 5.81
C ALA A 139 -5.19 -7.12 7.33
N ALA A 140 -4.45 -6.18 7.94
CA ALA A 140 -4.32 -6.08 9.39
C ALA A 140 -5.68 -5.79 10.06
N MET A 141 -6.49 -4.92 9.47
CA MET A 141 -7.82 -4.60 9.98
C MET A 141 -8.74 -5.83 9.88
N CYS A 142 -8.88 -6.42 8.70
CA CYS A 142 -9.71 -7.61 8.47
C CYS A 142 -9.35 -8.75 9.43
N HIS A 143 -8.05 -9.06 9.54
CA HIS A 143 -7.57 -10.10 10.43
C HIS A 143 -7.88 -9.79 11.91
N HIS A 144 -7.74 -8.53 12.32
CA HIS A 144 -7.98 -8.11 13.70
C HIS A 144 -9.44 -8.21 14.12
N VAL A 145 -10.38 -7.89 13.22
CA VAL A 145 -11.82 -7.91 13.52
C VAL A 145 -12.50 -9.24 13.13
N GLY A 146 -11.74 -10.24 12.68
CA GLY A 146 -12.27 -11.56 12.30
C GLY A 146 -13.07 -11.58 10.99
N ILE A 147 -12.86 -10.60 10.10
CA ILE A 147 -13.50 -10.55 8.78
C ILE A 147 -12.58 -11.16 7.73
N LYS A 148 -13.10 -12.08 6.92
CA LYS A 148 -12.37 -12.60 5.76
C LYS A 148 -12.26 -11.52 4.69
N GLY A 149 -11.05 -11.05 4.43
CA GLY A 149 -10.73 -10.09 3.39
C GLY A 149 -9.93 -10.72 2.25
N ALA A 150 -10.08 -10.17 1.05
CA ALA A 150 -9.24 -10.46 -0.10
C ALA A 150 -8.84 -9.15 -0.79
N VAL A 151 -7.62 -9.12 -1.34
CA VAL A 151 -7.11 -8.01 -2.13
C VAL A 151 -6.90 -8.53 -3.54
N VAL A 152 -7.48 -7.83 -4.52
CA VAL A 152 -7.40 -8.21 -5.93
C VAL A 152 -6.99 -6.96 -6.70
N CYS A 153 -5.81 -7.00 -7.31
CA CYS A 153 -5.21 -5.86 -7.99
C CYS A 153 -4.93 -6.19 -9.44
N THR A 154 -5.02 -5.18 -10.30
CA THR A 154 -4.46 -5.25 -11.65
C THR A 154 -3.07 -4.61 -11.68
N THR A 155 -2.14 -5.20 -12.43
CA THR A 155 -0.79 -4.66 -12.58
C THR A 155 -0.71 -3.83 -13.86
N ILE A 156 -0.39 -2.54 -13.73
CA ILE A 156 -0.33 -1.60 -14.86
C ILE A 156 1.07 -1.39 -15.43
N VAL A 157 2.11 -1.83 -14.72
CA VAL A 157 3.51 -1.71 -15.12
C VAL A 157 4.32 -2.89 -14.59
N ASP A 158 5.21 -3.43 -15.43
CA ASP A 158 6.21 -4.41 -15.02
C ASP A 158 7.45 -3.68 -14.49
N ARG A 159 7.57 -3.61 -13.16
CA ARG A 159 8.66 -2.88 -12.47
C ARG A 159 10.05 -3.47 -12.69
N MET A 160 10.15 -4.68 -13.24
CA MET A 160 11.42 -5.25 -13.70
C MET A 160 11.91 -4.63 -15.01
N LYS A 161 11.01 -4.00 -15.77
CA LYS A 161 11.30 -3.42 -17.10
C LYS A 161 11.34 -1.90 -17.09
N GLY A 162 10.61 -1.25 -16.19
CA GLY A 162 10.56 0.21 -16.13
C GLY A 162 9.67 0.73 -15.01
N ASP A 163 9.68 2.05 -14.83
CA ASP A 163 8.83 2.72 -13.84
C ASP A 163 7.58 3.34 -14.47
N GLN A 164 7.71 3.89 -15.67
CA GLN A 164 6.62 4.59 -16.36
C GLN A 164 5.57 3.63 -16.92
N VAL A 165 4.31 4.03 -16.82
CA VAL A 165 3.20 3.33 -17.47
C VAL A 165 3.17 3.76 -18.93
N THR A 166 3.50 2.82 -19.83
CA THR A 166 3.51 3.09 -21.28
C THR A 166 2.26 2.58 -22.00
N ALA A 167 1.35 1.94 -21.27
CA ALA A 167 0.11 1.40 -21.81
C ALA A 167 -0.87 2.51 -22.22
N ALA A 168 -1.69 2.26 -23.23
CA ALA A 168 -2.73 3.21 -23.61
C ALA A 168 -3.80 3.32 -22.52
N ALA A 169 -4.44 4.49 -22.41
CA ALA A 169 -5.53 4.71 -21.46
C ALA A 169 -6.66 3.68 -21.63
N THR A 170 -6.97 3.31 -22.87
CA THR A 170 -7.97 2.28 -23.20
C THR A 170 -7.61 0.90 -22.63
N ASP A 171 -6.33 0.54 -22.63
CA ASP A 171 -5.88 -0.73 -22.06
C ASP A 171 -6.01 -0.72 -20.54
N MET A 172 -5.65 0.40 -19.89
CA MET A 172 -5.81 0.56 -18.45
C MET A 172 -7.28 0.48 -18.01
N THR A 173 -8.18 1.15 -18.72
CA THR A 173 -9.63 1.05 -18.46
C THR A 173 -10.09 -0.40 -18.58
N LYS A 174 -9.69 -1.10 -19.65
CA LYS A 174 -10.01 -2.51 -19.83
C LYS A 174 -9.52 -3.37 -18.67
N TRP A 175 -8.30 -3.16 -18.18
CA TRP A 175 -7.75 -3.92 -17.05
C TRP A 175 -8.48 -3.63 -15.73
N GLN A 176 -8.92 -2.39 -15.53
CA GLN A 176 -9.75 -1.99 -14.39
C GLN A 176 -11.14 -2.63 -14.48
N ASP A 177 -11.77 -2.66 -15.65
CA ASP A 177 -13.06 -3.33 -15.83
C ASP A 177 -12.96 -4.84 -15.58
N GLN A 178 -11.86 -5.47 -15.98
CA GLN A 178 -11.62 -6.89 -15.74
C GLN A 178 -11.53 -7.24 -14.25
N ILE A 179 -10.90 -6.39 -13.43
CA ILE A 179 -10.80 -6.65 -11.98
C ILE A 179 -12.15 -6.47 -11.28
N GLN A 180 -12.93 -5.48 -11.72
CA GLN A 180 -14.30 -5.26 -11.23
C GLN A 180 -15.22 -6.40 -11.64
N GLU A 181 -15.09 -6.89 -12.88
CA GLU A 181 -15.83 -8.05 -13.35
C GLU A 181 -15.50 -9.29 -12.50
N LEU A 182 -14.22 -9.52 -12.17
CA LEU A 182 -13.83 -10.63 -11.29
C LEU A 182 -14.52 -10.54 -9.93
N ALA A 183 -14.50 -9.36 -9.31
CA ALA A 183 -15.18 -9.13 -8.04
C ALA A 183 -16.69 -9.38 -8.15
N LEU A 184 -17.32 -8.91 -9.23
CA LEU A 184 -18.75 -9.13 -9.50
C LEU A 184 -19.08 -10.61 -9.68
N GLN A 185 -18.28 -11.35 -10.46
CA GLN A 185 -18.46 -12.79 -10.66
C GLN A 185 -18.29 -13.58 -9.37
N PHE A 186 -17.33 -13.17 -8.52
CA PHE A 186 -17.15 -13.77 -7.19
C PHE A 186 -18.40 -13.56 -6.32
N ILE A 187 -18.90 -12.33 -6.26
CA ILE A 187 -20.12 -12.00 -5.49
C ILE A 187 -21.33 -12.77 -6.01
N ARG A 188 -21.54 -12.81 -7.33
CA ARG A 188 -22.63 -13.57 -7.96
C ARG A 188 -22.56 -15.06 -7.64
N ASN A 189 -21.36 -15.65 -7.75
CA ASN A 189 -21.13 -17.06 -7.42
C ASN A 189 -21.48 -17.34 -5.94
N ARG A 190 -21.09 -16.46 -5.02
CA ARG A 190 -21.43 -16.57 -3.59
C ARG A 190 -22.93 -16.41 -3.29
N LEU A 191 -23.63 -15.58 -4.07
CA LEU A 191 -25.05 -15.32 -3.93
C LEU A 191 -25.94 -16.31 -4.71
N GLY A 192 -25.35 -17.26 -5.45
CA GLY A 192 -26.11 -18.19 -6.30
C GLY A 192 -26.80 -17.52 -7.50
N LEU A 193 -26.31 -16.36 -7.95
CA LEU A 193 -26.86 -15.63 -9.09
C LEU A 193 -26.25 -16.15 -10.40
N GLN A 194 -27.09 -16.32 -11.43
CA GLN A 194 -26.66 -16.75 -12.76
C GLN A 194 -25.72 -15.70 -13.40
N PRO A 195 -24.69 -16.11 -14.17
CA PRO A 195 -23.85 -15.18 -14.91
C PRO A 195 -24.69 -14.43 -15.96
N THR A 196 -24.66 -13.10 -15.96
CA THR A 196 -25.26 -12.34 -17.06
C THR A 196 -24.33 -12.40 -18.26
N ALA A 197 -24.75 -13.00 -19.36
CA ALA A 197 -24.08 -12.83 -20.65
C ALA A 197 -24.01 -11.32 -20.95
N LYS A 198 -22.80 -10.79 -21.15
CA LYS A 198 -22.66 -9.42 -21.70
C LYS A 198 -23.30 -9.44 -23.08
N LYS A 199 -24.36 -8.62 -23.26
CA LYS A 199 -24.87 -8.24 -24.58
C LYS A 199 -23.84 -7.38 -25.29
#